data_AF-A0AAW4RKK8-F1
#
_entry.id   AF-A0AAW4RKK8-F1
#
_cell.length_a   1.000
_cell.length_b   1.000
_cell.length_c   1.000
_cell.angle_alpha   90.00
_cell.angle_beta   90.00
_cell.angle_gamma   90.00
#
_symmetry.space_group_name_H-M   'P 1'
#
loop_
_entity.id
_entity.type
_entity.pdbx_description
1 polymer ?
#
loop_
_entity_poly.entity_id
_entity_poly.type
_entity_poly.pdbx_seq_one_letter_code
_entity_poly.pdbx_strand_id
1 'polypeptide(L)'
;MALKNWKKQDKAKREIEFLDSLIEAVHEFITAMAIPLGHFEFERIAMKAREPSSGDDKEYAGATAYISDHGDKAGEKLMQSLQNIEPSVTLLRSKIAKGQVFNFDGYQDCLIAVQRMTQQYDILSAAAMIMQSKNWSWNNPEVIKAINKTLLQKNAIEMREILKEGNIVTLNFATKTYTTTYK
;
A
#
# COMPACT_ATOMS: atom_id res chain seq x y z
N MET A 1 -32.57 26.76 -21.99
CA MET A 1 -32.47 26.09 -20.67
C MET A 1 -32.05 24.62 -20.79
N ALA A 2 -32.56 23.85 -21.78
CA ALA A 2 -32.21 22.44 -21.98
C ALA A 2 -30.70 22.13 -22.04
N LEU A 3 -29.90 22.92 -22.77
CA LEU A 3 -28.45 22.69 -22.93
C LEU A 3 -27.67 22.82 -21.60
N LYS A 4 -28.08 23.73 -20.70
CA LYS A 4 -27.45 23.91 -19.39
C LYS A 4 -27.78 22.74 -18.45
N ASN A 5 -29.03 22.28 -18.48
CA ASN A 5 -29.47 21.13 -17.70
C ASN A 5 -28.77 19.85 -18.16
N TRP A 6 -28.65 19.65 -19.48
CA TRP A 6 -27.93 18.52 -20.06
C TRP A 6 -26.45 18.49 -19.64
N LYS A 7 -25.74 19.63 -19.70
CA LYS A 7 -24.34 19.71 -19.24
C LYS A 7 -24.19 19.41 -17.75
N LYS A 8 -25.14 19.86 -16.92
CA LYS A 8 -25.14 19.56 -15.47
C LYS A 8 -25.33 18.06 -15.22
N GLN A 9 -26.26 17.43 -15.94
CA GLN A 9 -26.53 15.99 -15.84
C GLN A 9 -25.36 15.15 -16.33
N ASP A 10 -24.73 15.50 -17.45
CA ASP A 10 -23.57 14.78 -17.98
C ASP A 10 -22.38 14.86 -17.03
N LYS A 11 -22.12 16.04 -16.46
CA LYS A 11 -21.07 16.22 -15.44
C LYS A 11 -21.34 15.33 -14.20
N ALA A 12 -22.54 15.41 -13.64
CA ALA A 12 -22.93 14.62 -12.47
C ALA A 12 -22.80 13.11 -12.72
N LYS A 13 -23.20 12.65 -13.92
CA LYS A 13 -23.05 11.25 -14.32
C LYS A 13 -21.58 10.81 -14.32
N ARG A 14 -20.69 11.58 -14.93
CA ARG A 14 -19.24 11.25 -14.98
C ARG A 14 -18.60 11.25 -13.59
N GLU A 15 -19.05 12.15 -12.71
CA GLU A 15 -18.60 12.20 -11.32
C GLU A 15 -19.03 10.95 -10.54
N ILE A 16 -20.28 10.51 -10.70
CA ILE A 16 -20.81 9.28 -10.09
C ILE A 16 -20.04 8.05 -10.59
N GLU A 17 -19.91 7.91 -11.91
CA GLU A 17 -19.15 6.79 -12.52
C GLU A 17 -17.69 6.77 -12.05
N PHE A 18 -17.10 7.94 -11.82
CA PHE A 18 -15.77 8.05 -11.23
C PHE A 18 -15.75 7.50 -9.80
N LEU A 19 -16.66 7.96 -8.94
CA LEU A 19 -16.74 7.54 -7.53
C LEU A 19 -16.94 6.04 -7.39
N ASP A 20 -17.89 5.46 -8.14
CA ASP A 20 -18.15 4.02 -8.16
C ASP A 20 -16.86 3.26 -8.51
N SER A 21 -16.20 3.68 -9.59
CA SER A 21 -14.99 3.02 -10.07
C SER A 21 -13.77 3.22 -9.15
N LEU A 22 -13.75 4.28 -8.33
CA LEU A 22 -12.71 4.51 -7.32
C LEU A 22 -12.93 3.57 -6.13
N ILE A 23 -14.17 3.44 -5.65
CA ILE A 23 -14.52 2.55 -4.54
C ILE A 23 -14.21 1.10 -4.91
N GLU A 24 -14.59 0.67 -6.11
CA GLU A 24 -14.27 -0.66 -6.63
C GLU A 24 -12.76 -0.93 -6.64
N ALA A 25 -11.97 0.00 -7.21
CA ALA A 25 -10.52 -0.13 -7.26
C ALA A 25 -9.87 -0.16 -5.87
N VAL A 26 -10.39 0.62 -4.91
CA VAL A 26 -9.92 0.60 -3.52
C VAL A 26 -10.19 -0.75 -2.86
N HIS A 27 -11.40 -1.29 -3.00
CA HIS A 27 -11.75 -2.58 -2.41
C HIS A 27 -10.97 -3.74 -3.05
N GLU A 28 -10.79 -3.71 -4.37
CA GLU A 28 -9.97 -4.69 -5.08
C GLU A 28 -8.54 -4.68 -4.54
N PHE A 29 -7.93 -3.48 -4.42
CA PHE A 29 -6.57 -3.33 -3.89
C PHE A 29 -6.44 -3.84 -2.45
N ILE A 30 -7.34 -3.43 -1.54
CA ILE A 30 -7.31 -3.87 -0.14
C ILE A 30 -7.41 -5.40 -0.04
N THR A 31 -8.32 -5.99 -0.81
CA THR A 31 -8.51 -7.45 -0.83
C THR A 31 -7.26 -8.15 -1.32
N ALA A 32 -6.68 -7.67 -2.41
CA ALA A 32 -5.49 -8.22 -3.02
C ALA A 32 -4.25 -8.11 -2.09
N MET A 33 -4.13 -7.03 -1.32
CA MET A 33 -3.03 -6.79 -0.38
C MET A 33 -2.96 -7.80 0.78
N ALA A 34 -4.03 -8.54 1.07
CA ALA A 34 -4.06 -9.47 2.21
C ALA A 34 -2.97 -10.55 2.13
N ILE A 35 -2.72 -11.10 0.93
CA ILE A 35 -1.73 -12.16 0.71
C ILE A 35 -0.29 -11.67 0.92
N PRO A 36 0.21 -10.61 0.23
CA PRO A 36 1.57 -10.14 0.43
C PRO A 36 1.82 -9.66 1.86
N LEU A 37 0.82 -9.08 2.53
CA LEU A 37 0.91 -8.74 3.97
C LEU A 37 1.08 -9.99 4.85
N GLY A 38 0.37 -11.07 4.53
CA GLY A 38 0.52 -12.35 5.22
C GLY A 38 1.93 -12.92 5.06
N HIS A 39 2.43 -13.00 3.82
CA HIS A 39 3.80 -13.45 3.54
C HIS A 39 4.82 -12.61 4.32
N PHE A 40 4.74 -11.30 4.22
CA PHE A 40 5.67 -10.40 4.90
C PHE A 40 5.69 -10.60 6.42
N GLU A 41 4.54 -10.80 7.05
CA GLU A 41 4.49 -11.05 8.50
C GLU A 41 5.15 -12.37 8.88
N PHE A 42 4.95 -13.43 8.08
CA PHE A 42 5.62 -14.71 8.33
C PHE A 42 7.14 -14.58 8.22
N GLU A 43 7.64 -13.87 7.21
CA GLU A 43 9.08 -13.63 7.06
C GLU A 43 9.64 -12.82 8.24
N ARG A 44 8.91 -11.79 8.71
CA ARG A 44 9.28 -11.03 9.91
C ARG A 44 9.35 -11.90 11.17
N ILE A 45 8.38 -12.78 11.38
CA ILE A 45 8.38 -13.71 12.52
C ILE A 45 9.61 -14.63 12.43
N ALA A 46 9.95 -15.11 11.24
CA ALA A 46 11.12 -15.96 11.03
C ALA A 46 12.44 -15.22 11.27
N MET A 47 12.54 -13.94 10.88
CA MET A 47 13.68 -13.07 11.23
C MET A 47 13.81 -12.91 12.75
N LYS A 48 12.70 -12.64 13.43
CA LYS A 48 12.64 -12.49 14.89
C LYS A 48 13.04 -13.78 15.63
N ALA A 49 12.68 -14.94 15.09
CA ALA A 49 13.06 -16.23 15.65
C ALA A 49 14.58 -16.50 15.60
N ARG A 50 15.33 -15.73 14.81
CA ARG A 50 16.80 -15.81 14.71
C ARG A 50 17.53 -14.75 15.53
N GLU A 51 16.82 -13.91 16.28
CA GLU A 51 17.45 -12.94 17.18
C GLU A 51 18.35 -13.66 18.21
N PRO A 52 19.60 -13.20 18.41
CA PRO A 52 20.42 -13.71 19.49
C PRO A 52 19.81 -13.34 20.86
N SER A 53 20.12 -14.13 21.88
CA SER A 53 19.57 -13.95 23.24
C SER A 53 19.99 -12.64 23.93
N SER A 54 21.03 -11.97 23.42
CA SER A 54 21.62 -10.75 23.98
C SER A 54 22.33 -9.91 22.91
N GLY A 55 22.47 -8.61 23.16
CA GLY A 55 23.13 -7.65 22.26
C GLY A 55 22.19 -6.52 21.87
N ASP A 56 22.74 -5.31 21.75
CA ASP A 56 21.96 -4.09 21.48
C ASP A 56 21.30 -4.12 20.08
N ASP A 57 21.93 -4.79 19.11
CA ASP A 57 21.47 -4.90 17.71
C ASP A 57 20.82 -6.26 17.37
N LYS A 58 20.24 -6.95 18.36
CA LYS A 58 19.71 -8.31 18.19
C LYS A 58 18.71 -8.45 17.03
N GLU A 59 17.81 -7.49 16.83
CA GLU A 59 16.80 -7.52 15.76
C GLU A 59 17.46 -7.48 14.38
N TYR A 60 18.47 -6.61 14.22
CA TYR A 60 19.25 -6.49 13.00
C TYR A 60 20.08 -7.76 12.73
N ALA A 61 20.70 -8.31 13.76
CA ALA A 61 21.46 -9.56 13.67
C ALA A 61 20.57 -10.74 13.25
N GLY A 62 19.36 -10.84 13.82
CA GLY A 62 18.38 -11.87 13.45
C GLY A 62 17.92 -11.74 12.00
N ALA A 63 17.62 -10.51 11.56
CA ALA A 63 17.19 -10.25 10.18
C ALA A 63 18.29 -10.55 9.16
N THR A 64 19.52 -10.09 9.37
CA THR A 64 20.64 -10.36 8.46
C THR A 64 20.99 -11.85 8.41
N ALA A 65 20.98 -12.54 9.55
CA ALA A 65 21.18 -13.99 9.61
C ALA A 65 20.07 -14.74 8.85
N TYR A 66 18.81 -14.32 8.97
CA TYR A 66 17.71 -14.90 8.20
C TYR A 66 17.86 -14.66 6.69
N ILE A 67 18.16 -13.42 6.30
CA ILE A 67 18.31 -13.04 4.89
C ILE A 67 19.44 -13.81 4.23
N SER A 68 20.56 -14.01 4.93
CA SER A 68 21.69 -14.80 4.43
C SER A 68 21.29 -16.24 4.09
N ASP A 69 20.46 -16.87 4.93
CA ASP A 69 20.13 -18.30 4.80
C ASP A 69 18.90 -18.55 3.91
N HIS A 70 17.92 -17.65 3.94
CA HIS A 70 16.59 -17.89 3.38
C HIS A 70 16.04 -16.71 2.55
N GLY A 71 16.74 -15.57 2.55
CA GLY A 71 16.24 -14.31 1.99
C GLY A 71 15.87 -14.38 0.50
N ASP A 72 16.61 -15.15 -0.30
CA ASP A 72 16.36 -15.31 -1.74
C ASP A 72 14.96 -15.86 -2.02
N LYS A 73 14.64 -17.01 -1.40
CA LYS A 73 13.34 -17.68 -1.56
C LYS A 73 12.20 -16.92 -0.87
N ALA A 74 12.48 -16.33 0.30
CA ALA A 74 11.52 -15.51 1.02
C ALA A 74 11.11 -14.28 0.21
N GLY A 75 12.11 -13.54 -0.29
CA GLY A 75 11.91 -12.36 -1.10
C GLY A 75 11.31 -12.67 -2.46
N GLU A 76 11.65 -13.79 -3.09
CA GLU A 76 11.03 -14.24 -4.35
C GLU A 76 9.52 -14.49 -4.16
N LYS A 77 9.12 -15.23 -3.13
CA LYS A 77 7.69 -15.48 -2.84
C LYS A 77 6.92 -14.19 -2.56
N LEU A 78 7.49 -13.28 -1.78
CA LEU A 78 6.88 -11.99 -1.51
C LEU A 78 6.74 -11.20 -2.83
N MET A 79 7.79 -11.15 -3.65
CA MET A 79 7.76 -10.47 -4.95
C MET A 79 6.71 -11.06 -5.89
N GLN A 80 6.60 -12.38 -6.00
CA GLN A 80 5.57 -13.04 -6.81
C GLN A 80 4.15 -12.64 -6.34
N SER A 81 3.92 -12.59 -5.03
CA SER A 81 2.63 -12.12 -4.51
C SER A 81 2.37 -10.64 -4.79
N LEU A 82 3.41 -9.81 -4.87
CA LEU A 82 3.31 -8.40 -5.23
C LEU A 82 3.03 -8.19 -6.72
N GLN A 83 3.65 -8.98 -7.60
CA GLN A 83 3.39 -8.93 -9.04
C GLN A 83 1.91 -9.22 -9.36
N ASN A 84 1.28 -10.14 -8.64
CA ASN A 84 -0.14 -10.46 -8.82
C ASN A 84 -1.08 -9.29 -8.51
N ILE A 85 -0.64 -8.32 -7.70
CA ILE A 85 -1.46 -7.18 -7.26
C ILE A 85 -1.06 -5.86 -7.94
N GLU A 86 0.05 -5.85 -8.69
CA GLU A 86 0.54 -4.69 -9.44
C GLU A 86 -0.52 -4.08 -10.37
N PRO A 87 -1.37 -4.86 -11.07
CA PRO A 87 -2.46 -4.29 -11.88
C PRO A 87 -3.44 -3.47 -11.04
N SER A 88 -3.81 -3.96 -9.84
CA SER A 88 -4.73 -3.28 -8.93
C SER A 88 -4.11 -1.99 -8.36
N VAL A 89 -2.82 -2.03 -8.00
CA VAL A 89 -2.07 -0.83 -7.56
C VAL A 89 -2.05 0.22 -8.66
N THR A 90 -1.74 -0.19 -9.89
CA THR A 90 -1.66 0.70 -11.06
C THR A 90 -3.01 1.30 -11.40
N LEU A 91 -4.07 0.50 -11.37
CA LEU A 91 -5.44 0.95 -11.56
C LEU A 91 -5.81 2.00 -10.51
N LEU A 92 -5.58 1.72 -9.23
CA LEU A 92 -5.91 2.62 -8.14
C LEU A 92 -5.14 3.95 -8.25
N ARG A 93 -3.85 3.92 -8.56
CA ARG A 93 -3.03 5.12 -8.83
C ARG A 93 -3.56 5.93 -10.01
N SER A 94 -3.99 5.26 -11.08
CA SER A 94 -4.60 5.91 -12.25
C SER A 94 -5.94 6.58 -11.90
N LYS A 95 -6.79 5.91 -11.10
CA LYS A 95 -8.05 6.48 -10.63
C LYS A 95 -7.83 7.75 -9.83
N ILE A 96 -6.90 7.75 -8.87
CA ILE A 96 -6.66 8.96 -8.07
C ILE A 96 -6.05 10.11 -8.87
N ALA A 97 -5.24 9.82 -9.89
CA ALA A 97 -4.78 10.86 -10.82
C ALA A 97 -5.96 11.45 -11.61
N LYS A 98 -6.87 10.60 -12.12
CA LYS A 98 -8.06 11.04 -12.84
C LYS A 98 -8.99 11.90 -11.98
N GLY A 99 -9.12 11.60 -10.69
CA GLY A 99 -10.00 12.35 -9.78
C GLY A 99 -9.64 13.83 -9.63
N GLN A 100 -8.36 14.18 -9.83
CA GLN A 100 -7.89 15.57 -9.81
C GLN A 100 -8.56 16.44 -10.89
N VAL A 101 -9.05 15.83 -11.98
CA VAL A 101 -9.71 16.54 -13.09
C VAL A 101 -11.10 17.07 -12.68
N PHE A 102 -11.76 16.42 -11.72
CA PHE A 102 -13.13 16.76 -11.34
C PHE A 102 -13.23 17.90 -10.31
N ASN A 103 -12.11 18.25 -9.66
CA ASN A 103 -12.04 19.32 -8.66
C ASN A 103 -13.10 19.17 -7.55
N PHE A 104 -13.23 17.96 -6.99
CA PHE A 104 -14.17 17.71 -5.88
C PHE A 104 -13.72 18.40 -4.60
N ASP A 105 -14.69 18.91 -3.84
CA ASP A 105 -14.43 19.46 -2.51
C ASP A 105 -13.96 18.37 -1.54
N GLY A 106 -12.79 18.56 -0.93
CA GLY A 106 -12.19 17.57 -0.02
C GLY A 106 -11.53 16.39 -0.74
N TYR A 107 -11.32 16.46 -2.06
CA TYR A 107 -10.64 15.40 -2.80
C TYR A 107 -9.21 15.12 -2.28
N GLN A 108 -8.54 16.16 -1.79
CA GLN A 108 -7.16 16.07 -1.32
C GLN A 108 -6.99 15.04 -0.20
N ASP A 109 -7.96 14.93 0.71
CA ASP A 109 -7.90 13.97 1.80
C ASP A 109 -8.02 12.53 1.29
N CYS A 110 -8.90 12.31 0.30
CA CYS A 110 -9.02 11.03 -0.39
C CYS A 110 -7.73 10.68 -1.16
N LEU A 111 -7.15 11.64 -1.88
CA LEU A 111 -5.88 11.46 -2.58
C LEU A 111 -4.77 11.02 -1.62
N ILE A 112 -4.60 11.72 -0.50
CA ILE A 112 -3.57 11.41 0.51
C ILE A 112 -3.82 10.03 1.13
N ALA A 113 -5.08 9.70 1.44
CA ALA A 113 -5.44 8.39 1.98
C ALA A 113 -5.03 7.26 1.04
N VAL A 114 -5.41 7.34 -0.24
CA VAL A 114 -5.07 6.31 -1.22
C VAL A 114 -3.56 6.26 -1.51
N GLN A 115 -2.86 7.39 -1.49
CA GLN A 115 -1.40 7.40 -1.59
C GLN A 115 -0.74 6.65 -0.44
N ARG A 116 -1.20 6.86 0.81
CA ARG A 116 -0.70 6.11 1.97
C ARG A 116 -0.99 4.62 1.88
N MET A 117 -2.13 4.24 1.33
CA MET A 117 -2.48 2.84 1.07
C MET A 117 -1.53 2.21 0.05
N THR A 118 -1.37 2.85 -1.11
CA THR A 118 -0.49 2.34 -2.19
C THR A 118 0.99 2.38 -1.80
N GLN A 119 1.40 3.26 -0.88
CA GLN A 119 2.75 3.25 -0.33
C GLN A 119 3.08 1.94 0.42
N GLN A 120 2.09 1.23 0.95
CA GLN A 120 2.34 -0.06 1.61
C GLN A 120 2.85 -1.10 0.61
N TYR A 121 2.35 -1.06 -0.64
CA TYR A 121 2.91 -1.88 -1.72
C TYR A 121 4.39 -1.56 -1.96
N ASP A 122 4.76 -0.27 -2.03
CA ASP A 122 6.15 0.14 -2.28
C ASP A 122 7.09 -0.32 -1.15
N ILE A 123 6.63 -0.26 0.10
CA ILE A 123 7.38 -0.75 1.27
C ILE A 123 7.61 -2.26 1.17
N LEU A 124 6.58 -3.04 0.81
CA LEU A 124 6.70 -4.49 0.63
C LEU A 124 7.60 -4.86 -0.54
N SER A 125 7.53 -4.11 -1.65
CA SER A 125 8.43 -4.29 -2.79
C SER A 125 9.88 -4.04 -2.41
N ALA A 126 10.15 -2.98 -1.63
CA ALA A 126 11.47 -2.72 -1.09
C ALA A 126 11.93 -3.82 -0.12
N ALA A 127 11.04 -4.30 0.75
CA ALA A 127 11.32 -5.42 1.65
C ALA A 127 11.71 -6.69 0.88
N ALA A 128 10.97 -7.05 -0.18
CA ALA A 128 11.29 -8.19 -1.02
C ALA A 128 12.67 -8.05 -1.70
N MET A 129 13.00 -6.87 -2.22
CA MET A 129 14.31 -6.59 -2.82
C MET A 129 15.46 -6.71 -1.81
N ILE A 130 15.27 -6.20 -0.59
CA ILE A 130 16.25 -6.30 0.48
C ILE A 130 16.48 -7.77 0.86
N MET A 131 15.41 -8.57 0.99
CA MET A 131 15.53 -10.00 1.29
C MET A 131 16.31 -10.77 0.21
N GLN A 132 16.14 -10.41 -1.07
CA GLN A 132 16.88 -11.06 -2.18
C GLN A 132 18.35 -10.61 -2.29
N SER A 133 18.77 -9.61 -1.53
CA SER A 133 20.09 -8.99 -1.68
C SER A 133 21.18 -9.79 -0.96
N LYS A 134 21.88 -10.67 -1.67
CA LYS A 134 22.97 -11.49 -1.08
C LYS A 134 24.28 -10.72 -0.83
N ASN A 135 24.51 -9.64 -1.58
CA ASN A 135 25.82 -8.97 -1.68
C ASN A 135 25.84 -7.57 -1.04
N TRP A 136 24.86 -7.26 -0.18
CA TRP A 136 24.84 -5.95 0.46
C TRP A 136 25.93 -5.84 1.52
N SER A 137 26.51 -4.65 1.63
CA SER A 137 27.42 -4.32 2.73
C SER A 137 26.60 -4.17 4.01
N TRP A 138 26.35 -5.28 4.71
CA TRP A 138 25.51 -5.32 5.92
C TRP A 138 25.98 -4.39 7.05
N ASN A 139 27.23 -3.93 7.03
CA ASN A 139 27.74 -2.97 8.02
C ASN A 139 27.60 -1.50 7.58
N ASN A 140 27.06 -1.24 6.37
CA ASN A 140 26.85 0.11 5.87
C ASN A 140 25.66 0.78 6.58
N PRO A 141 25.82 1.99 7.16
CA PRO A 141 24.74 2.69 7.86
C PRO A 141 23.45 2.88 7.05
N GLU A 142 23.55 3.09 5.74
CA GLU A 142 22.36 3.25 4.88
C GLU A 142 21.63 1.92 4.66
N VAL A 143 22.36 0.79 4.62
CA VAL A 143 21.76 -0.55 4.55
C VAL A 143 21.03 -0.87 5.85
N ILE A 144 21.66 -0.58 7.00
CA ILE A 144 21.04 -0.75 8.33
C ILE A 144 19.76 0.07 8.41
N LYS A 145 19.81 1.34 8.02
CA LYS A 145 18.66 2.24 8.00
C LYS A 145 17.54 1.74 7.08
N ALA A 146 17.88 1.20 5.91
CA ALA A 146 16.91 0.62 4.99
C ALA A 146 16.20 -0.58 5.61
N ILE A 147 16.96 -1.56 6.14
CA ILE A 147 16.44 -2.74 6.83
C ILE A 147 15.54 -2.34 8.01
N ASN A 148 16.00 -1.41 8.84
CA ASN A 148 15.22 -0.94 9.98
C ASN A 148 13.88 -0.36 9.53
N LYS A 149 13.89 0.51 8.52
CA LYS A 149 12.69 1.21 8.05
C LYS A 149 11.68 0.30 7.32
N THR A 150 12.15 -0.72 6.61
CA THR A 150 11.27 -1.55 5.75
C THR A 150 10.95 -2.91 6.36
N LEU A 151 11.89 -3.54 7.07
CA LEU A 151 11.74 -4.90 7.61
C LEU A 151 11.44 -4.90 9.10
N LEU A 152 12.09 -4.05 9.91
CA LEU A 152 12.00 -4.14 11.38
C LEU A 152 10.93 -3.23 12.00
N GLN A 153 10.75 -2.03 11.48
CA GLN A 153 9.79 -1.04 12.00
C GLN A 153 8.39 -1.14 11.39
N LYS A 154 8.14 -2.10 10.50
CA LYS A 154 6.88 -2.23 9.75
C LYS A 154 6.26 -3.60 9.89
N ASN A 155 5.11 -3.73 10.53
CA ASN A 155 4.39 -5.00 10.62
C ASN A 155 3.09 -5.00 9.81
N ALA A 156 2.56 -6.20 9.54
CA ALA A 156 1.34 -6.33 8.75
C ALA A 156 0.08 -5.81 9.48
N ILE A 157 0.09 -5.70 10.81
CA ILE A 157 -1.04 -5.18 11.58
C ILE A 157 -1.21 -3.68 11.31
N GLU A 158 -0.14 -2.90 11.47
CA GLU A 158 -0.11 -1.47 11.19
C GLU A 158 -0.45 -1.17 9.72
N MET A 159 0.10 -1.96 8.79
CA MET A 159 -0.21 -1.82 7.37
C MET A 159 -1.71 -2.05 7.09
N ARG A 160 -2.33 -3.06 7.73
CA ARG A 160 -3.78 -3.31 7.60
C ARG A 160 -4.61 -2.16 8.17
N GLU A 161 -4.22 -1.58 9.30
CA GLU A 161 -4.93 -0.41 9.84
C GLU A 161 -4.80 0.80 8.89
N ILE A 162 -3.64 1.04 8.29
CA ILE A 162 -3.48 2.09 7.25
C ILE A 162 -4.44 1.85 6.07
N LEU A 163 -4.58 0.60 5.60
CA LEU A 163 -5.51 0.25 4.52
C LEU A 163 -6.97 0.51 4.92
N LYS A 164 -7.34 0.16 6.14
CA LYS A 164 -8.69 0.34 6.68
C LYS A 164 -9.03 1.81 6.90
N GLU A 165 -8.13 2.59 7.48
CA GLU A 165 -8.28 4.04 7.65
C GLU A 165 -8.43 4.73 6.29
N GLY A 166 -7.59 4.35 5.32
CA GLY A 166 -7.68 4.87 3.96
C GLY A 166 -9.01 4.54 3.27
N ASN A 167 -9.55 3.34 3.50
CA ASN A 167 -10.87 2.97 3.01
C ASN A 167 -11.97 3.86 3.62
N ILE A 168 -11.95 4.06 4.93
CA ILE A 168 -12.93 4.89 5.65
C ILE A 168 -12.91 6.32 5.09
N VAL A 169 -11.73 6.91 4.90
CA VAL A 169 -11.58 8.25 4.32
C VAL A 169 -12.15 8.31 2.90
N THR A 170 -11.88 7.29 2.08
CA THR A 170 -12.39 7.20 0.71
C THR A 170 -13.92 7.10 0.68
N LEU A 171 -14.51 6.24 1.51
CA LEU A 171 -15.97 6.09 1.60
C LEU A 171 -16.65 7.37 2.09
N ASN A 172 -16.09 8.01 3.12
CA ASN A 172 -16.61 9.28 3.62
C ASN A 172 -16.57 10.39 2.55
N PHE A 173 -15.47 10.46 1.78
CA PHE A 173 -15.36 11.36 0.63
C PHE A 173 -16.44 11.07 -0.41
N ALA A 174 -16.64 9.81 -0.78
CA ALA A 174 -17.65 9.43 -1.76
C ALA A 174 -19.07 9.74 -1.26
N THR A 175 -19.43 9.38 -0.03
CA THR A 175 -20.73 9.68 0.59
C THR A 175 -21.03 11.18 0.60
N LYS A 176 -20.05 12.01 0.97
CA LYS A 176 -20.19 13.47 0.95
C LYS A 176 -20.42 14.00 -0.47
N THR A 177 -19.69 13.44 -1.44
CA THR A 177 -19.80 13.85 -2.84
C THR A 177 -21.16 13.44 -3.42
N TYR A 178 -21.63 12.20 -3.22
CA TYR A 178 -22.97 11.79 -3.64
C TYR A 178 -24.05 12.70 -3.04
N THR A 179 -23.98 12.98 -1.75
CA THR A 179 -24.96 13.85 -1.06
C THR A 179 -25.01 15.26 -1.65
N THR A 180 -23.89 15.75 -2.20
CA THR A 180 -23.80 17.07 -2.83
C THR A 180 -24.29 17.03 -4.27
N THR A 181 -23.98 15.98 -5.02
CA THR A 181 -24.37 15.80 -6.43
C THR A 181 -25.87 15.50 -6.61
N TYR A 182 -26.51 14.84 -5.63
CA TYR A 182 -27.96 14.55 -5.64
C TYR A 182 -28.85 15.70 -5.12
N LYS A 183 -28.26 16.80 -4.64
CA LYS A 183 -28.99 18.05 -4.31
C LYS A 183 -29.13 18.95 -5.55
#